data_AF-A0A969G8N9-F1
#
_entry.id   AF-A0A969G8N9-F1
#
_cell.length_a   1.000
_cell.length_b   1.000
_cell.length_c   1.000
_cell.angle_alpha   90.00
_cell.angle_beta   90.00
_cell.angle_gamma   90.00
#
_symmetry.space_group_name_H-M   'P 1'
#
loop_
_entity.id
_entity.type
_entity.pdbx_description
1 polymer ?
#
loop_
_entity_poly.entity_id
_entity_poly.type
_entity_poly.pdbx_seq_one_letter_code
_entity_poly.pdbx_strand_id
1 'polypeptide(L)'
;MKKGRIAAEMEAELAEQLDILERIELLKMTIQNTEKYSFIWFKALLELEYILALEQIGKDRSFRINFKTVEQETGTAKTILLKNPNKNIPTTIEMMGDMTLKIQLADERRSLAVEVVSIKDFSLRAKLKSPEEIEGIDFQKVSGGILEIQNTIFTLEALVEAFKNLDFEDNHNLQTTLTPNINFVFGPPGTGKTTHLATQEILPIMEGERAMRILVLTPTNKSADVWQENFVFVY
;
A
#
# COMPACT_ATOMS: atom_id res chain seq x y z
N MET A 1 30.48 -10.75 -34.06
CA MET A 1 29.94 -9.51 -33.46
C MET A 1 28.84 -9.73 -32.41
N LYS A 2 27.84 -10.61 -32.62
CA LYS A 2 26.73 -10.81 -31.65
C LYS A 2 27.13 -11.43 -30.29
N LYS A 3 28.07 -12.39 -30.27
CA LYS A 3 28.55 -13.05 -29.03
C LYS A 3 29.31 -12.13 -28.07
N GLY A 4 30.15 -11.23 -28.60
CA GLY A 4 30.91 -10.29 -27.77
C GLY A 4 30.03 -9.23 -27.10
N ARG A 5 28.94 -8.83 -27.76
CA ARG A 5 27.96 -7.88 -27.19
C ARG A 5 27.15 -8.51 -26.05
N ILE A 6 26.72 -9.76 -26.22
CA ILE A 6 26.00 -10.50 -25.18
C ILE A 6 26.90 -10.77 -23.96
N ALA A 7 28.17 -11.10 -24.17
CA ALA A 7 29.13 -11.28 -23.07
C ALA A 7 29.34 -9.99 -22.26
N ALA A 8 29.51 -8.85 -22.95
CA ALA A 8 29.64 -7.55 -22.29
C ALA A 8 28.35 -7.13 -21.56
N GLU A 9 27.18 -7.40 -22.13
CA GLU A 9 25.88 -7.16 -21.47
C GLU A 9 25.74 -8.00 -20.19
N MET A 10 26.12 -9.29 -20.23
CA MET A 10 26.10 -10.17 -19.05
C MET A 10 27.11 -9.77 -17.98
N GLU A 11 28.31 -9.34 -18.36
CA GLU A 11 29.33 -8.87 -17.41
C GLU A 11 28.87 -7.60 -16.68
N ALA A 12 28.24 -6.67 -17.41
CA ALA A 12 27.68 -5.46 -16.82
C ALA A 12 26.52 -5.75 -15.85
N GLU A 13 25.61 -6.65 -16.24
CA GLU A 13 24.49 -7.07 -15.37
C GLU A 13 24.97 -7.77 -14.10
N LEU A 14 25.98 -8.64 -14.20
CA LEU A 14 26.59 -9.30 -13.05
C LEU A 14 27.25 -8.29 -12.10
N ALA A 15 27.94 -7.28 -12.64
CA ALA A 15 28.55 -6.23 -11.84
C ALA A 15 27.51 -5.37 -11.10
N GLU A 16 26.39 -5.01 -11.75
CA GLU A 16 25.28 -4.29 -11.11
C GLU A 16 24.67 -5.12 -9.98
N GLN A 17 24.47 -6.42 -10.18
CA GLN A 17 23.94 -7.32 -9.15
C GLN A 17 24.88 -7.46 -7.94
N LEU A 18 26.19 -7.53 -8.17
CA LEU A 18 27.17 -7.59 -7.08
C LEU A 18 27.17 -6.31 -6.23
N ASP A 19 27.13 -5.13 -6.87
CA ASP A 19 27.07 -3.84 -6.16
C ASP A 19 25.81 -3.72 -5.29
N ILE A 20 24.66 -4.16 -5.80
CA ILE A 20 23.40 -4.19 -5.05
C ILE A 20 23.52 -5.12 -3.84
N LEU A 21 24.08 -6.31 -4.00
CA LEU A 21 24.25 -7.27 -2.90
C LEU A 21 25.19 -6.73 -1.82
N GLU A 22 26.34 -6.16 -2.20
CA GLU A 22 27.26 -5.51 -1.28
C GLU A 22 26.58 -4.37 -0.52
N ARG A 23 25.77 -3.56 -1.21
CA ARG A 23 25.00 -2.48 -0.60
C ARG A 23 23.99 -3.02 0.41
N ILE A 24 23.25 -4.07 0.08
CA ILE A 24 22.29 -4.73 0.97
C ILE A 24 22.99 -5.25 2.24
N GLU A 25 24.14 -5.91 2.09
CA GLU A 25 24.91 -6.41 3.24
C GLU A 25 25.38 -5.27 4.14
N LEU A 26 25.93 -4.20 3.56
CA LEU A 26 26.34 -3.01 4.31
C LEU A 26 25.17 -2.42 5.10
N LEU A 27 24.01 -2.23 4.46
CA LEU A 27 22.81 -1.68 5.12
C LEU A 27 22.36 -2.57 6.27
N LYS A 28 22.34 -3.90 6.08
CA LYS A 28 22.02 -4.86 7.15
C LYS A 28 23.00 -4.74 8.32
N MET A 29 24.30 -4.64 8.04
CA MET A 29 25.31 -4.43 9.08
C MET A 29 25.11 -3.10 9.81
N THR A 30 24.80 -2.00 9.09
CA THR A 30 24.49 -0.71 9.71
C THR A 30 23.29 -0.82 10.64
N ILE A 31 22.20 -1.45 10.20
CA ILE A 31 20.98 -1.64 11.01
C ILE A 31 21.28 -2.46 12.28
N GLN A 32 22.15 -3.47 12.20
CA GLN A 32 22.52 -4.32 13.33
C GLN A 32 23.47 -3.63 14.32
N ASN A 33 24.37 -2.77 13.83
CA ASN A 33 25.45 -2.19 14.62
C ASN A 33 25.17 -0.77 15.13
N THR A 34 24.07 -0.16 14.71
CA THR A 34 23.68 1.19 15.14
C THR A 34 22.57 1.13 16.18
N GLU A 35 22.47 2.19 16.99
CA GLU A 35 21.43 2.28 18.01
C GLU A 35 20.04 2.31 17.34
N LYS A 36 19.12 1.48 17.84
CA LYS A 36 17.74 1.48 17.34
C LYS A 36 17.13 2.86 17.51
N TYR A 37 16.44 3.33 16.47
CA TYR A 37 15.86 4.67 16.36
C TYR A 37 16.85 5.83 16.18
N SER A 38 18.16 5.56 16.10
CA SER A 38 19.10 6.56 15.59
C SER A 38 18.75 6.95 14.15
N PHE A 39 19.11 8.16 13.74
CA PHE A 39 18.81 8.64 12.40
C PHE A 39 19.46 7.76 11.31
N ILE A 40 20.70 7.32 11.52
CA ILE A 40 21.37 6.40 10.59
C ILE A 40 20.69 5.03 10.51
N TRP A 41 20.14 4.53 11.62
CA TRP A 41 19.37 3.30 11.64
C TRP A 41 18.14 3.40 10.75
N PHE A 42 17.41 4.51 10.82
CA PHE A 42 16.25 4.76 9.95
C PHE A 42 16.65 4.95 8.49
N LYS A 43 17.70 5.73 8.20
CA LYS A 43 18.21 5.90 6.81
C LYS A 43 18.58 4.55 6.19
N ALA A 44 19.29 3.71 6.94
CA ALA A 44 19.70 2.39 6.47
C ALA A 44 18.50 1.45 6.24
N LEU A 45 17.52 1.46 7.16
CA LEU A 45 16.31 0.65 7.04
C LEU A 45 15.47 1.04 5.83
N LEU A 46 15.19 2.34 5.65
CA LEU A 46 14.38 2.85 4.54
C LEU A 46 15.06 2.58 3.19
N GLU A 47 16.38 2.75 3.11
CA GLU A 47 17.11 2.46 1.88
C GLU A 47 17.13 0.96 1.56
N LEU A 48 17.26 0.09 2.58
CA LEU A 48 17.15 -1.35 2.39
C LEU A 48 15.75 -1.75 1.89
N GLU A 49 14.70 -1.19 2.48
CA GLU A 49 13.31 -1.43 2.05
C GLU A 49 13.11 -0.99 0.60
N TYR A 50 13.64 0.17 0.22
CA TYR A 50 13.57 0.68 -1.15
C TYR A 50 14.26 -0.22 -2.17
N ILE A 51 15.48 -0.69 -1.88
CA ILE A 51 16.22 -1.61 -2.78
C ILE A 51 15.45 -2.93 -2.95
N LEU A 52 14.96 -3.52 -1.86
CA LEU A 52 14.20 -4.77 -1.91
C LEU A 52 12.88 -4.62 -2.67
N ALA A 53 12.21 -3.48 -2.52
CA ALA A 53 10.98 -3.18 -3.25
C ALA A 53 11.24 -3.00 -4.76
N LEU A 54 12.37 -2.38 -5.14
CA LEU A 54 12.78 -2.27 -6.55
C LEU A 54 13.05 -3.64 -7.20
N GLU A 55 13.71 -4.57 -6.48
CA GLU A 55 13.95 -5.93 -6.99
C GLU A 55 12.64 -6.70 -7.22
N GLN A 56 11.67 -6.56 -6.32
CA GLN A 56 10.41 -7.30 -6.41
C GLN A 56 9.46 -6.77 -7.48
N ILE A 57 9.39 -5.44 -7.63
CA ILE A 57 8.36 -4.79 -8.46
C ILE A 57 8.91 -4.35 -9.82
N GLY A 58 10.24 -4.25 -9.95
CA GLY A 58 10.93 -3.75 -11.13
C GLY A 58 10.96 -2.22 -11.18
N LYS A 59 11.82 -1.67 -12.06
CA LYS A 59 12.01 -0.22 -12.26
C LYS A 59 10.77 0.47 -12.88
N ASP A 60 9.78 -0.28 -13.35
CA ASP A 60 8.59 0.27 -13.99
C ASP A 60 7.59 0.81 -12.96
N ARG A 61 7.15 2.06 -13.17
CA ARG A 61 6.15 2.77 -12.33
C ARG A 61 4.74 2.15 -12.38
N SER A 62 4.52 1.20 -13.27
CA SER A 62 3.28 0.45 -13.37
C SER A 62 3.55 -0.85 -14.10
N PHE A 63 2.85 -1.91 -13.74
CA PHE A 63 2.85 -3.12 -14.54
C PHE A 63 1.42 -3.55 -14.87
N ARG A 64 1.30 -4.25 -16.00
CA ARG A 64 0.01 -4.63 -16.58
C ARG A 64 -0.12 -6.15 -16.66
N ILE A 65 -1.24 -6.71 -16.25
CA ILE A 65 -1.59 -8.11 -16.48
C ILE A 65 -2.78 -8.17 -17.42
N ASN A 66 -2.65 -8.90 -18.53
CA ASN A 66 -3.75 -9.12 -19.46
C ASN A 66 -4.46 -10.42 -19.09
N PHE A 67 -5.78 -10.40 -19.08
CA PHE A 67 -6.65 -11.54 -18.81
C PHE A 67 -7.53 -11.79 -20.03
N LYS A 68 -7.64 -13.06 -20.44
CA LYS A 68 -8.50 -13.43 -21.58
C LYS A 68 -9.98 -13.40 -21.21
N THR A 69 -10.28 -13.69 -19.95
CA THR A 69 -11.67 -13.85 -19.51
C THR A 69 -11.94 -12.92 -18.32
N VAL A 70 -13.04 -12.18 -18.43
CA VAL A 70 -13.52 -11.23 -17.42
C VAL A 70 -15.00 -11.52 -17.20
N GLU A 71 -15.34 -11.97 -16.00
CA GLU A 71 -16.70 -12.36 -15.65
C GLU A 71 -17.13 -11.65 -14.37
N GLN A 72 -18.41 -11.30 -14.24
CA GLN A 72 -18.96 -10.90 -12.94
C GLN A 72 -19.16 -12.15 -12.07
N GLU A 73 -18.70 -12.09 -10.82
CA GLU A 73 -18.91 -13.18 -9.88
C GLU A 73 -20.39 -13.23 -9.44
N THR A 74 -20.99 -14.42 -9.58
CA THR A 74 -22.40 -14.66 -9.23
C THR A 74 -22.66 -14.38 -7.75
N GLY A 75 -23.77 -13.69 -7.47
CA GLY A 75 -24.15 -13.32 -6.11
C GLY A 75 -23.45 -12.07 -5.57
N THR A 76 -22.64 -11.38 -6.38
CA THR A 76 -22.00 -10.11 -5.99
C THR A 76 -22.25 -9.00 -7.02
N ALA A 77 -22.49 -7.79 -6.53
CA ALA A 77 -22.72 -6.61 -7.38
C ALA A 77 -21.43 -5.85 -7.73
N LYS A 78 -20.26 -6.27 -7.22
CA LYS A 78 -19.01 -5.53 -7.39
C LYS A 78 -17.75 -6.38 -7.51
N THR A 79 -17.87 -7.70 -7.61
CA THR A 79 -16.71 -8.57 -7.77
C THR A 79 -16.63 -9.08 -9.20
N ILE A 80 -15.46 -8.89 -9.79
CA ILE A 80 -15.10 -9.40 -11.11
C ILE A 80 -14.06 -10.51 -10.94
N LEU A 81 -14.25 -11.59 -11.69
CA LEU A 81 -13.32 -12.70 -11.78
C LEU A 81 -12.50 -12.58 -13.07
N LEU A 82 -11.18 -12.47 -12.91
CA LEU A 82 -10.21 -12.35 -13.99
C LEU A 82 -9.46 -13.67 -14.14
N LYS A 83 -9.58 -14.31 -15.31
CA LYS A 83 -8.99 -15.64 -15.57
C LYS A 83 -8.04 -15.61 -16.77
N ASN A 84 -7.22 -16.66 -16.83
CA ASN A 84 -6.26 -16.89 -17.91
C ASN A 84 -5.30 -15.69 -18.10
N PRO A 85 -4.52 -15.34 -17.07
CA PRO A 85 -3.57 -14.24 -17.17
C PRO A 85 -2.48 -14.58 -18.19
N ASN A 86 -1.95 -13.56 -18.87
CA ASN A 86 -0.86 -13.72 -19.83
C ASN A 86 0.52 -13.90 -19.17
N LYS A 87 0.60 -13.75 -17.85
CA LYS A 87 1.80 -13.89 -17.02
C LYS A 87 1.41 -14.36 -15.61
N ASN A 88 2.40 -14.78 -14.83
CA ASN A 88 2.17 -15.11 -13.42
C ASN A 88 1.67 -13.88 -12.65
N ILE A 89 0.65 -14.08 -11.83
CA ILE A 89 0.14 -13.07 -10.90
C ILE A 89 1.12 -13.01 -9.72
N PRO A 90 1.71 -11.85 -9.40
CA PRO A 90 2.56 -11.72 -8.22
C PRO A 90 1.80 -12.09 -6.94
N THR A 91 2.42 -12.86 -6.05
CA THR A 91 1.82 -13.20 -4.74
C THR A 91 1.61 -11.98 -3.86
N THR A 92 2.37 -10.92 -4.10
CA THR A 92 2.29 -9.62 -3.42
C THR A 92 1.20 -8.69 -3.97
N ILE A 93 0.44 -9.11 -4.99
CA ILE A 93 -0.53 -8.25 -5.68
C ILE A 93 -1.56 -7.62 -4.72
N GLU A 94 -1.95 -8.31 -3.66
CA GLU A 94 -2.93 -7.82 -2.67
C GLU A 94 -2.41 -6.61 -1.87
N MET A 95 -1.09 -6.41 -1.82
CA MET A 95 -0.42 -5.32 -1.12
C MET A 95 -0.04 -4.15 -2.02
N MET A 96 -0.33 -4.25 -3.33
CA MET A 96 0.07 -3.25 -4.29
C MET A 96 -0.88 -2.05 -4.29
N GLY A 97 -0.42 -0.95 -4.88
CA GLY A 97 -1.12 0.33 -4.92
C GLY A 97 -2.40 0.34 -5.73
N ASP A 98 -2.85 1.54 -6.11
CA ASP A 98 -4.08 1.73 -6.86
C ASP A 98 -4.12 0.88 -8.14
N MET A 99 -5.26 0.22 -8.34
CA MET A 99 -5.49 -0.70 -9.45
C MET A 99 -6.65 -0.22 -10.31
N THR A 100 -6.47 -0.30 -11.62
CA THR A 100 -7.51 0.01 -12.61
C THR A 100 -7.67 -1.17 -13.55
N LEU A 101 -8.87 -1.72 -13.64
CA LEU A 101 -9.22 -2.75 -14.60
C LEU A 101 -9.81 -2.10 -15.86
N LYS A 102 -9.11 -2.22 -16.98
CA LYS A 102 -9.61 -1.80 -18.30
C LYS A 102 -10.22 -2.99 -19.01
N ILE A 103 -11.52 -2.96 -19.26
CA ILE A 103 -12.22 -4.00 -20.02
C ILE A 103 -12.41 -3.56 -21.48
N GLN A 104 -12.30 -4.51 -22.39
CA GLN A 104 -12.57 -4.30 -23.82
C GLN A 104 -13.96 -4.85 -24.16
N LEU A 105 -14.86 -3.95 -24.56
CA LEU A 105 -16.16 -4.27 -25.16
C LEU A 105 -16.03 -4.16 -26.69
N ALA A 106 -17.08 -4.56 -27.43
CA ALA A 106 -17.08 -4.53 -28.89
C ALA A 106 -16.77 -3.15 -29.47
N ASP A 107 -17.41 -2.11 -28.93
CA ASP A 107 -17.34 -0.74 -29.49
C ASP A 107 -16.63 0.26 -28.56
N GLU A 108 -16.33 -0.13 -27.32
CA GLU A 108 -15.75 0.78 -26.32
C GLU A 108 -14.77 0.09 -25.36
N ARG A 109 -13.97 0.90 -24.66
CA ARG A 109 -13.19 0.48 -23.50
C ARG A 109 -13.74 1.16 -22.26
N ARG A 110 -14.00 0.38 -21.20
CA ARG A 110 -14.33 0.93 -19.89
C ARG A 110 -13.18 0.73 -18.91
N SER A 111 -12.99 1.69 -18.03
CA SER A 111 -12.01 1.64 -16.95
C SER A 111 -12.76 1.56 -15.63
N LEU A 112 -12.43 0.56 -14.82
CA LEU A 112 -13.07 0.25 -13.55
C LEU A 112 -12.04 0.38 -12.43
N ALA A 113 -12.33 1.14 -11.39
CA ALA A 113 -11.47 1.30 -10.24
C ALA A 113 -11.59 0.08 -9.32
N VAL A 114 -10.45 -0.55 -9.04
CA VAL A 114 -10.39 -1.74 -8.18
C VAL A 114 -10.02 -1.31 -6.75
N GLU A 115 -10.81 -1.75 -5.79
CA GLU A 115 -10.64 -1.51 -4.34
C GLU A 115 -9.62 -2.49 -3.75
N VAL A 116 -9.80 -3.78 -4.03
CA VAL A 116 -8.96 -4.85 -3.51
C VAL A 116 -9.00 -6.05 -4.45
N VAL A 117 -7.91 -6.80 -4.47
CA VAL A 117 -7.83 -8.07 -5.19
C VAL A 117 -7.55 -9.22 -4.24
N SER A 118 -7.96 -10.43 -4.62
CA SER A 118 -7.51 -11.66 -3.95
C SER A 118 -7.24 -12.77 -4.95
N ILE A 119 -6.26 -13.61 -4.64
CA ILE A 119 -5.90 -14.76 -5.48
C ILE A 119 -6.70 -15.99 -5.05
N LYS A 120 -7.38 -16.65 -6.00
CA LYS A 120 -8.04 -17.94 -5.78
C LYS A 120 -7.94 -18.80 -7.03
N ASP A 121 -7.50 -20.05 -6.89
CA ASP A 121 -7.49 -21.05 -7.96
C ASP A 121 -6.86 -20.55 -9.29
N PHE A 122 -5.70 -19.88 -9.20
CA PHE A 122 -4.98 -19.26 -10.35
C PHE A 122 -5.77 -18.16 -11.09
N SER A 123 -6.83 -17.65 -10.47
CA SER A 123 -7.62 -16.50 -10.94
C SER A 123 -7.57 -15.37 -9.94
N LEU A 124 -7.81 -14.15 -10.42
CA LEU A 124 -7.79 -12.95 -9.61
C LEU A 124 -9.23 -12.45 -9.42
N ARG A 125 -9.67 -12.34 -8.17
CA ARG A 125 -10.94 -11.70 -7.82
C ARG A 125 -10.65 -10.23 -7.57
N ALA A 126 -11.24 -9.35 -8.37
CA ALA A 126 -11.14 -7.91 -8.23
C ALA A 126 -12.46 -7.35 -7.72
N LYS A 127 -12.43 -6.73 -6.54
CA LYS A 127 -13.58 -6.03 -5.95
C LYS A 127 -13.48 -4.56 -6.35
N LEU A 128 -14.54 -4.01 -6.94
CA LEU A 128 -14.57 -2.64 -7.44
C LEU A 128 -14.83 -1.63 -6.33
N LYS A 129 -14.36 -0.39 -6.53
CA LYS A 129 -14.64 0.74 -5.62
C LYS A 129 -16.13 1.08 -5.59
N SER A 130 -16.78 1.11 -6.75
CA SER A 130 -18.22 1.38 -6.88
C SER A 130 -18.94 0.34 -7.74
N PRO A 131 -20.10 -0.21 -7.31
CA PRO A 131 -20.90 -1.14 -8.13
C PRO A 131 -21.52 -0.48 -9.38
N GLU A 132 -21.74 0.84 -9.36
CA GLU A 132 -22.30 1.61 -10.48
C GLU A 132 -21.39 1.58 -11.72
N GLU A 133 -20.09 1.34 -11.53
CA GLU A 133 -19.12 1.28 -12.63
C GLU A 133 -19.39 0.13 -13.61
N ILE A 134 -20.06 -0.94 -13.15
CA ILE A 134 -20.43 -2.09 -13.97
C ILE A 134 -21.90 -2.11 -14.38
N GLU A 135 -22.65 -1.05 -14.06
CA GLU A 135 -24.05 -0.96 -14.45
C GLU A 135 -24.18 -0.90 -15.98
N GLY A 136 -25.06 -1.76 -16.51
CA GLY A 136 -25.31 -1.88 -17.95
C GLY A 136 -24.22 -2.60 -18.75
N ILE A 137 -23.21 -3.19 -18.11
CA ILE A 137 -22.17 -3.96 -18.81
C ILE A 137 -22.63 -5.38 -19.06
N ASP A 138 -22.66 -5.78 -20.33
CA ASP A 138 -22.83 -7.17 -20.74
C ASP A 138 -21.47 -7.89 -20.77
N PHE A 139 -21.15 -8.61 -19.70
CA PHE A 139 -19.89 -9.34 -19.56
C PHE A 139 -19.71 -10.46 -20.59
N GLN A 140 -20.76 -10.94 -21.25
CA GLN A 140 -20.60 -11.92 -22.35
C GLN A 140 -19.98 -11.30 -23.61
N LYS A 141 -20.04 -9.98 -23.74
CA LYS A 141 -19.44 -9.24 -24.86
C LYS A 141 -18.04 -8.72 -24.56
N VAL A 142 -17.52 -8.98 -23.36
CA VAL A 142 -16.16 -8.56 -22.98
C VAL A 142 -15.15 -9.53 -23.58
N SER A 143 -14.25 -9.01 -24.42
CA SER A 143 -13.24 -9.82 -25.11
C SER A 143 -11.95 -10.02 -24.29
N GLY A 144 -11.85 -9.35 -23.14
CA GLY A 144 -10.70 -9.43 -22.23
C GLY A 144 -10.56 -8.20 -21.35
N GLY A 145 -9.58 -8.25 -20.44
CA GLY A 145 -9.30 -7.18 -19.49
C GLY A 145 -7.82 -6.97 -19.27
N ILE A 146 -7.43 -5.74 -19.00
CA ILE A 146 -6.07 -5.33 -18.64
C ILE A 146 -6.13 -4.75 -17.24
N LEU A 147 -5.53 -5.42 -16.28
CA LEU A 147 -5.33 -4.86 -14.95
C LEU A 147 -4.06 -4.02 -14.97
N GLU A 148 -4.19 -2.72 -14.78
CA GLU A 148 -3.08 -1.80 -14.57
C GLU A 148 -2.91 -1.57 -13.08
N ILE A 149 -1.71 -1.82 -12.57
CA ILE A 149 -1.38 -1.67 -11.16
C ILE A 149 -0.34 -0.56 -11.08
N GLN A 150 -0.67 0.51 -10.35
CA GLN A 150 0.30 1.57 -10.09
C GLN A 150 1.30 1.09 -9.05
N ASN A 151 2.58 1.28 -9.35
CA ASN A 151 3.64 0.98 -8.43
C ASN A 151 3.77 2.15 -7.44
N THR A 152 3.61 1.89 -6.14
CA THR A 152 3.78 2.89 -5.08
C THR A 152 5.24 3.09 -4.68
N ILE A 153 6.19 2.51 -5.41
CA ILE A 153 7.63 2.70 -5.17
C ILE A 153 8.03 4.18 -5.15
N PHE A 154 7.36 5.04 -5.92
CA PHE A 154 7.62 6.48 -5.93
C PHE A 154 7.34 7.13 -4.56
N THR A 155 6.38 6.60 -3.80
CA THR A 155 6.07 7.10 -2.46
C THR A 155 7.17 6.73 -1.49
N LEU A 156 7.71 5.51 -1.61
CA LEU A 156 8.86 5.06 -0.82
C LEU A 156 10.13 5.83 -1.20
N GLU A 157 10.35 6.08 -2.48
CA GLU A 157 11.44 6.94 -2.99
C GLU A 157 11.36 8.34 -2.37
N ALA A 158 10.20 8.99 -2.47
CA ALA A 158 9.96 10.31 -1.88
C ALA A 158 10.14 10.31 -0.36
N LEU A 159 9.74 9.23 0.33
CA LEU A 159 9.97 9.08 1.76
C LEU A 159 11.46 8.99 2.09
N VAL A 160 12.22 8.16 1.37
CA VAL A 160 13.67 8.02 1.53
C VAL A 160 14.36 9.37 1.30
N GLU A 161 14.00 10.08 0.24
CA GLU A 161 14.55 11.42 -0.05
C GLU A 161 14.19 12.43 1.05
N ALA A 162 12.94 12.47 1.48
CA ALA A 162 12.50 13.34 2.57
C ALA A 162 13.27 13.04 3.85
N PHE A 163 13.48 11.77 4.18
CA PHE A 163 14.26 11.36 5.35
C PHE A 163 15.73 11.75 5.23
N LYS A 164 16.35 11.59 4.06
CA LYS A 164 17.75 12.00 3.81
C LYS A 164 17.95 13.51 3.96
N ASN A 165 16.91 14.31 3.71
CA ASN A 165 16.95 15.77 3.81
C ASN A 165 16.64 16.30 5.22
N LEU A 166 16.36 15.43 6.21
CA LEU A 166 16.21 15.86 7.59
C LEU A 166 17.58 16.24 8.18
N ASP A 167 17.61 17.35 8.92
CA ASP A 167 18.83 17.89 9.53
C ASP A 167 19.05 17.30 10.93
N PHE A 168 19.31 16.00 10.98
CA PHE A 168 19.68 15.29 12.21
C PHE A 168 21.05 14.65 12.07
N GLU A 169 21.80 14.60 13.17
CA GLU A 169 23.03 13.83 13.25
C GLU A 169 22.74 12.33 13.18
N ASP A 170 23.66 11.55 12.62
CA ASP A 170 23.47 10.11 12.42
C ASP A 170 23.16 9.34 13.70
N ASN A 171 23.77 9.73 14.81
CA ASN A 171 23.57 9.11 16.13
C ASN A 171 22.36 9.69 16.88
N HIS A 172 21.67 10.68 16.35
CA HIS A 172 20.54 11.31 17.02
C HIS A 172 19.36 10.33 17.11
N ASN A 173 18.88 10.07 18.32
CA ASN A 173 17.75 9.17 18.55
C ASN A 173 16.42 9.89 18.29
N LEU A 174 15.79 9.61 17.16
CA LEU A 174 14.55 10.27 16.74
C LEU A 174 13.37 10.00 17.66
N GLN A 175 13.37 8.87 18.38
CA GLN A 175 12.30 8.55 19.33
C GLN A 175 12.22 9.60 20.45
N THR A 176 13.36 10.14 20.86
CA THR A 176 13.44 11.15 21.93
C THR A 176 12.85 12.51 21.51
N THR A 177 12.73 12.75 20.20
CA THR A 177 12.18 13.99 19.64
C THR A 177 10.67 13.93 19.43
N LEU A 178 10.06 12.75 19.60
CA LEU A 178 8.60 12.61 19.51
C LEU A 178 7.94 13.37 20.65
N THR A 179 6.94 14.19 20.29
CA THR A 179 6.15 14.89 21.29
C THR A 179 5.36 13.87 22.13
N PRO A 180 5.26 14.05 23.46
CA PRO A 180 4.40 13.21 24.30
C PRO A 180 2.91 13.39 23.98
N ASN A 181 2.56 14.37 23.14
CA ASN A 181 1.19 14.68 22.75
C ASN A 181 0.65 13.79 21.61
N ILE A 182 1.44 12.81 21.14
CA ILE A 182 1.00 11.82 20.15
C ILE A 182 0.90 10.48 20.85
N ASN A 183 -0.30 9.92 20.88
CA ASN A 183 -0.59 8.61 21.44
C ASN A 183 -1.15 7.67 20.36
N PHE A 184 -0.67 6.43 20.35
CA PHE A 184 -1.17 5.39 19.46
C PHE A 184 -1.90 4.33 20.27
N VAL A 185 -3.19 4.11 19.95
CA VAL A 185 -3.99 3.06 20.58
C VAL A 185 -4.10 1.88 19.62
N PHE A 186 -3.43 0.78 19.96
CA PHE A 186 -3.49 -0.47 19.20
C PHE A 186 -4.40 -1.47 19.91
N GLY A 187 -5.15 -2.24 19.13
CA GLY A 187 -5.99 -3.31 19.66
C GLY A 187 -6.66 -4.11 18.53
N PRO A 188 -6.86 -5.42 18.68
CA PRO A 188 -7.62 -6.24 17.73
C PRO A 188 -9.03 -5.70 17.45
N PRO A 189 -9.70 -6.12 16.36
CA PRO A 189 -11.10 -5.82 16.13
C PRO A 189 -11.97 -6.24 17.33
N GLY A 190 -12.96 -5.42 17.70
CA GLY A 190 -13.91 -5.73 18.78
C GLY A 190 -13.43 -5.42 20.21
N THR A 191 -12.20 -4.93 20.43
CA THR A 191 -11.67 -4.64 21.78
C THR A 191 -12.08 -3.28 22.36
N GLY A 192 -13.19 -2.69 21.89
CA GLY A 192 -13.71 -1.45 22.48
C GLY A 192 -12.84 -0.19 22.31
N LYS A 193 -11.89 -0.16 21.37
CA LYS A 193 -10.97 1.00 21.16
C LYS A 193 -11.69 2.34 21.07
N THR A 194 -12.79 2.39 20.31
CA THR A 194 -13.61 3.60 20.14
C THR A 194 -14.21 4.06 21.46
N THR A 195 -14.76 3.12 22.24
CA THR A 195 -15.31 3.39 23.57
C THR A 195 -14.22 3.83 24.55
N HIS A 196 -13.04 3.22 24.51
CA HIS A 196 -11.90 3.64 25.33
C HIS A 196 -11.47 5.08 25.00
N LEU A 197 -11.24 5.40 23.72
CA LEU A 197 -10.85 6.75 23.31
C LEU A 197 -11.92 7.78 23.67
N ALA A 198 -13.20 7.49 23.44
CA ALA A 198 -14.28 8.42 23.78
C ALA A 198 -14.36 8.65 25.29
N THR A 199 -14.44 7.57 26.08
CA THR A 199 -14.79 7.66 27.50
C THR A 199 -13.61 7.89 28.43
N GLN A 200 -12.44 7.33 28.12
CA GLN A 200 -11.28 7.35 29.01
C GLN A 200 -10.26 8.43 28.63
N GLU A 201 -10.22 8.84 27.36
CA GLU A 201 -9.25 9.83 26.89
C GLU A 201 -9.91 11.19 26.61
N ILE A 202 -10.95 11.20 25.77
CA ILE A 202 -11.53 12.46 25.27
C ILE A 202 -12.47 13.12 26.28
N LEU A 203 -13.39 12.36 26.90
CA LEU A 203 -14.34 12.92 27.87
C LEU A 203 -13.67 13.62 29.05
N PRO A 204 -12.65 13.04 29.72
CA PRO A 204 -11.96 13.73 30.82
C PRO A 204 -11.31 15.05 30.39
N ILE A 205 -10.83 15.11 29.14
CA ILE A 205 -10.27 16.34 28.56
C ILE A 205 -11.36 17.39 28.31
N MET A 206 -12.55 16.96 27.87
CA MET A 206 -13.70 17.83 27.63
C MET A 206 -14.32 18.36 28.92
N GLU A 207 -14.37 17.54 29.98
CA GLU A 207 -14.90 17.87 31.30
C GLU A 207 -13.92 18.67 32.17
N GLY A 208 -12.66 18.80 31.74
CA GLY A 208 -11.64 19.57 32.44
C GLY A 208 -11.95 21.08 32.51
N GLU A 209 -11.23 21.80 33.37
CA GLU A 209 -11.48 23.22 33.65
C GLU A 209 -11.29 24.15 32.43
N ARG A 210 -10.57 23.69 31.40
CA ARG A 210 -10.33 24.46 30.18
C ARG A 210 -11.29 24.04 29.08
N ALA A 211 -12.10 24.98 28.62
CA ALA A 211 -12.92 24.79 27.42
C ALA A 211 -12.04 24.42 26.20
N MET A 212 -12.20 23.19 25.72
CA MET A 212 -11.44 22.60 24.61
C MET A 212 -12.39 22.26 23.46
N ARG A 213 -11.91 22.45 22.21
CA ARG A 213 -12.62 21.98 21.00
C ARG A 213 -11.82 20.82 20.42
N ILE A 214 -12.46 19.66 20.29
CA ILE A 214 -11.82 18.43 19.84
C ILE A 214 -12.38 18.07 18.47
N LEU A 215 -11.47 17.91 17.50
CA LEU A 215 -11.80 17.44 16.16
C LEU A 215 -11.52 15.94 16.09
N VAL A 216 -12.57 15.16 15.84
CA VAL A 216 -12.45 13.72 15.61
C VAL A 216 -12.58 13.47 14.11
N LEU A 217 -11.57 12.82 13.52
CA LEU A 217 -11.57 12.43 12.11
C LEU A 217 -11.78 10.92 12.01
N THR A 218 -12.76 10.51 11.23
CA THR A 218 -13.10 9.10 11.01
C THR A 218 -13.15 8.77 9.52
N PRO A 219 -12.78 7.55 9.11
CA PRO A 219 -12.73 7.18 7.70
C PRO A 219 -14.11 7.05 7.04
N THR A 220 -15.20 6.88 7.82
CA THR A 220 -16.56 6.72 7.29
C THR A 220 -17.59 7.42 8.18
N ASN A 221 -18.72 7.86 7.59
CA ASN A 221 -19.85 8.41 8.35
C ASN A 221 -20.37 7.42 9.39
N LYS A 222 -20.44 6.13 9.05
CA LYS A 222 -20.86 5.09 10.00
C LYS A 222 -19.94 5.01 11.23
N SER A 223 -18.64 5.24 11.06
CA SER A 223 -17.72 5.34 12.19
C SER A 223 -18.00 6.60 13.01
N ALA A 224 -18.30 7.73 12.37
CA ALA A 224 -18.67 8.97 13.05
C ALA A 224 -19.95 8.82 13.90
N ASP A 225 -20.96 8.11 13.41
CA ASP A 225 -22.20 7.84 14.14
C ASP A 225 -21.93 7.09 15.45
N VAL A 226 -21.05 6.08 15.42
CA VAL A 226 -20.62 5.35 16.62
C VAL A 226 -19.95 6.28 17.64
N TRP A 227 -19.17 7.27 17.19
CA TRP A 227 -18.60 8.26 18.10
C TRP A 227 -19.68 9.15 18.71
N GLN A 228 -20.64 9.62 17.92
CA GLN A 228 -21.75 10.43 18.41
C GLN A 228 -22.54 9.69 19.49
N GLU A 229 -22.87 8.41 19.28
CA GLU A 229 -23.54 7.59 20.29
C GLU A 229 -22.73 7.55 21.61
N ASN A 230 -21.42 7.29 21.55
CA ASN A 230 -20.58 7.20 22.75
C ASN A 230 -20.46 8.53 23.52
N PHE A 231 -20.64 9.69 22.88
CA PHE A 231 -20.65 10.99 23.57
C PHE A 231 -22.04 11.43 24.03
N VAL A 232 -23.11 11.03 23.33
CA VAL A 232 -24.50 11.37 23.68
C VAL A 232 -24.96 10.61 24.93
N PHE A 233 -24.45 9.41 25.18
CA PHE A 233 -24.79 8.63 26.38
C PHE A 233 -24.12 9.11 27.68
N VAL A 234 -23.33 10.20 27.65
CA VAL A 234 -22.61 10.72 28.83
C VAL A 234 -23.14 12.08 29.31
N TYR A 235 -24.21 12.58 28.69
CA TYR A 235 -24.98 13.75 29.16
C TYR A 235 -26.39 13.36 29.63
#